data_AF-A0A7R9MP65-F1
#
_entry.id   AF-A0A7R9MP65-F1
#
_cell.length_a   1.000
_cell.length_b   1.000
_cell.length_c   1.000
_cell.angle_alpha   90.00
_cell.angle_beta   90.00
_cell.angle_gamma   90.00
#
_symmetry.space_group_name_H-M   'P 1'
#
loop_
_entity.id
_entity.type
_entity.pdbx_description
1 polymer ?
#
loop_
_entity_poly.entity_id
_entity_poly.type
_entity_poly.pdbx_seq_one_letter_code
_entity_poly.pdbx_strand_id
1 'polypeptide(L)' 'MPAPRDGHIVKIAVEMDTSFSGNYMPQLLEFDQNRPLSAIIQDLCAVWSLQEAEHYSLQ' A
#
# COMPACT_ATOMS: atom_id res chain seq x y z
N MET A 1 -18.75 16.54 -19.98
CA MET A 1 -17.34 16.74 -19.59
C MET A 1 -16.85 15.41 -19.03
N PRO A 2 -15.78 14.79 -19.53
CA PRO A 2 -15.22 13.64 -18.83
C PRO A 2 -14.69 14.15 -17.49
N ALA A 3 -15.07 13.49 -16.39
CA ALA A 3 -14.56 13.79 -15.05
C ALA A 3 -13.01 13.86 -15.12
N PRO A 4 -12.37 14.78 -14.36
CA PRO A 4 -10.92 14.84 -14.34
C PRO A 4 -10.43 13.45 -14.00
N ARG A 5 -9.72 12.83 -14.94
CA ARG A 5 -9.07 11.55 -14.71
C ARG A 5 -8.26 11.74 -13.44
N ASP A 6 -8.53 10.94 -12.42
CA ASP A 6 -7.72 10.81 -11.22
C ASP A 6 -6.32 10.29 -11.60
N GLY A 7 -5.58 11.07 -12.39
CA GLY A 7 -4.27 10.72 -12.93
C GLY A 7 -3.18 10.70 -11.86
N HIS A 8 -3.54 11.10 -10.64
CA HIS A 8 -2.72 10.97 -9.45
C HIS A 8 -3.00 9.65 -8.70
N ILE A 9 -4.04 8.89 -9.07
CA ILE A 9 -4.35 7.61 -8.44
C ILE A 9 -3.80 6.46 -9.30
N VAL A 10 -2.92 5.65 -8.71
CA VAL A 10 -2.34 4.45 -9.34
C VAL A 10 -2.86 3.22 -8.63
N LYS A 11 -3.50 2.29 -9.33
CA LYS A 11 -3.98 1.04 -8.72
C LYS A 11 -2.84 0.03 -8.67
N ILE A 12 -2.47 -0.42 -7.47
CA ILE A 12 -1.39 -1.39 -7.27
C ILE A 12 -1.86 -2.56 -6.40
N ALA A 13 -1.18 -3.69 -6.55
CA ALA A 13 -1.26 -4.81 -5.63
C ALA A 13 0.06 -4.88 -4.87
N VAL A 14 0.02 -4.90 -3.54
CA VAL A 14 1.22 -5.02 -2.70
C VAL A 14 1.25 -6.42 -2.10
N GLU A 15 2.37 -7.09 -2.29
CA GLU A 15 2.63 -8.43 -1.76
C GLU A 15 3.61 -8.33 -0.60
N MET A 16 3.45 -9.19 0.40
CA MET A 16 4.44 -9.38 1.45
C MET A 16 5.33 -10.56 1.08
N ASP A 17 6.63 -10.46 1.36
CA ASP A 17 7.56 -11.55 1.08
C ASP A 17 7.13 -12.84 1.78
N THR A 18 7.15 -13.93 1.00
CA THR A 18 6.66 -15.26 1.41
C THR A 18 7.43 -15.88 2.59
N SER A 19 8.57 -15.30 2.99
CA SER A 19 9.32 -15.71 4.18
C SER A 19 8.61 -15.37 5.50
N PHE A 20 7.69 -14.40 5.52
CA PHE A 20 6.90 -14.03 6.70
C PHE A 20 5.73 -15.00 6.93
N SER A 21 6.03 -16.28 7.20
CA SER A 21 5.22 -17.34 7.86
C SER A 21 3.67 -17.35 7.72
N GLY A 22 3.09 -16.74 6.69
CA GLY A 22 1.67 -16.49 6.57
C GLY A 22 1.28 -16.30 5.12
N ASN A 23 0.22 -16.98 4.71
CA ASN A 23 -0.34 -16.87 3.37
C ASN A 23 -1.13 -15.55 3.26
N TYR A 24 -0.42 -14.42 3.30
CA TYR A 24 -1.03 -13.10 3.18
C TYR A 24 -1.41 -12.86 1.73
N MET A 25 -2.70 -12.62 1.49
CA MET A 25 -3.15 -12.26 0.15
C MET A 25 -2.67 -10.86 -0.23
N PRO A 26 -2.31 -10.64 -1.51
CA PRO A 26 -1.92 -9.33 -2.02
C PRO A 26 -2.98 -8.28 -1.68
N GLN A 27 -2.55 -7.14 -1.16
CA GLN A 27 -3.45 -6.04 -0.85
C GLN A 27 -3.63 -5.15 -2.07
N LEU A 28 -4.87 -5.00 -2.51
CA LEU A 28 -5.23 -4.10 -3.61
C LEU A 28 -5.47 -2.70 -3.04
N LEU A 29 -4.73 -1.71 -3.53
CA LEU A 29 -4.86 -0.33 -3.06
C LEU A 29 -4.81 0.68 -4.20
N GLU A 30 -5.48 1.80 -3.96
CA GLU A 30 -5.46 2.98 -4.80
C GLU A 30 -4.42 3.95 -4.25
N PHE A 31 -3.27 3.98 -4.91
CA PHE A 31 -2.13 4.79 -4.52
C PHE A 31 -2.35 6.22 -5.00
N ASP A 32 -2.86 7.07 -4.11
CA ASP A 32 -2.99 8.50 -4.31
C ASP A 32 -1.62 9.17 -4.15
N GLN A 33 -1.05 9.63 -5.27
CA GLN A 33 0.25 10.33 -5.35
C GLN A 33 0.25 11.70 -4.64
N ASN A 34 -0.91 12.22 -4.23
CA ASN A 34 -0.99 13.42 -3.39
C ASN A 34 -0.86 13.09 -1.89
N ARG A 35 -0.98 11.82 -1.50
CA ARG A 35 -0.77 11.37 -0.12
C ARG A 35 0.71 10.99 0.09
N PRO A 36 1.27 11.26 1.27
CA PRO A 36 2.62 10.84 1.58
C PRO A 36 2.71 9.31 1.61
N LEU A 37 3.79 8.76 1.03
CA LEU A 37 4.10 7.33 1.01
C LEU A 37 4.01 6.68 2.39
N SER A 38 4.47 7.40 3.43
CA SER A 38 4.44 6.92 4.81
C SER A 38 3.02 6.63 5.32
N ALA A 39 2.02 7.40 4.92
CA ALA A 39 0.63 7.15 5.31
C ALA A 39 0.11 5.85 4.68
N ILE A 40 0.49 5.59 3.42
CA ILE A 40 0.08 4.37 2.70
C ILE A 40 0.77 3.14 3.30
N ILE A 41 2.05 3.25 3.65
CA ILE A 41 2.79 2.19 4.33
C ILE A 41 2.19 1.92 5.72
N GLN A 42 1.83 2.96 6.48
CA GLN A 42 1.13 2.81 7.77
C GLN A 42 -0.20 2.08 7.62
N ASP A 43 -1.02 2.44 6.63
CA ASP A 43 -2.28 1.77 6.32
C ASP A 43 -2.05 0.28 5.99
N LEU A 44 -1.04 -0.04 5.17
CA LEU A 44 -0.67 -1.41 4.82
C LEU A 44 -0.18 -2.22 6.03
N CYS A 45 0.71 -1.64 6.83
CA CYS A 45 1.19 -2.25 8.06
C CYS A 45 0.03 -2.53 9.03
N ALA A 46 -0.96 -1.63 9.14
CA ALA A 46 -2.13 -1.84 9.97
C ALA A 46 -2.97 -3.05 9.51
N VAL A 47 -3.16 -3.24 8.19
CA VAL A 47 -3.91 -4.39 7.64
C VAL A 47 -3.22 -5.72 7.97
N TRP A 48 -1.91 -5.78 7.81
CA TRP A 48 -1.13 -6.98 8.14
C TRP A 48 -0.73 -7.08 9.63
N SER A 49 -1.20 -6.16 10.46
CA SER A 49 -0.84 -6.07 11.90
C SER A 49 0.67 -6.03 12.14
N LEU A 50 1.41 -5.40 11.22
CA LEU A 50 2.83 -5.12 11.36
C LEU A 50 3.05 -3.95 12.32
N GLN A 51 3.98 -4.13 13.25
CA GLN A 51 4.43 -3.06 14.13
C GLN A 51 5.55 -2.27 13.45
N GLU A 52 5.78 -1.03 13.90
CA GLU A 52 6.90 -0.18 13.43
C GLU A 52 6.86 0.10 11.92
N ALA A 53 5.78 0.71 11.43
CA ALA A 53 5.58 1.03 10.01
C ALA A 53 6.74 1.86 9.40
N GLU A 54 7.47 2.61 10.20
CA GLU A 54 8.68 3.35 9.79
C GLU A 54 9.85 2.47 9.34
N HIS A 55 9.85 1.18 9.66
CA HIS A 55 10.88 0.22 9.24
C HIS A 55 10.58 -0.45 7.88
N TYR A 56 9.45 -0.14 7.25
CA TYR A 56 9.03 -0.76 5.99
C TYR A 56 9.08 0.22 4.82
N SER A 57 9.37 -0.32 3.64
CA SER A 57 9.36 0.40 2.37
C SER A 57 8.79 -0.48 1.27
N LEU A 58 8.15 0.14 0.28
CA LEU A 58 7.75 -0.53 -0.96
C LEU A 58 8.93 -0.58 -1.94
N GLN A 59 9.08 -1.69 -2.68
CA GLN A 59 10.13 -1.91 -3.69
C GLN A 59 9.53 -2.14 -5.07
#